data_AF-A0A975NIR2-F1
#
_entry.id   AF-A0A975NIR2-F1
#
_cell.length_a   1.000
_cell.length_b   1.000
_cell.length_c   1.000
_cell.angle_alpha   90.00
_cell.angle_beta   90.00
_cell.angle_gamma   90.00
#
_symmetry.space_group_name_H-M   'P 1'
#
loop_
_entity.id
_entity.type
_entity.pdbx_description
1 polymer ?
#
loop_
_entity_poly.entity_id
_entity_poly.type
_entity_poly.pdbx_seq_one_letter_code
_entity_poly.pdbx_strand_id
1 'polypeptide(L)'
;MSSSAFGYDAHATGQSSTAVGTTAAASGAQSSAFGRQASASGASSSAFGAISNAFADNSSAFGSHATAAGLNSTAVGAFSDVSGASSSAFGYGSAATGNQSLAAGSAARATGLNSTAVGTRATASGNSSTASGSEATASGEISSAYGSQSSAAGFGSSAYGAGSMANFGYATAVGANSAAEAQYATATGNNSGAYGELSSAYGYASAAAGQGSTAYGGFSAATGDYSVAVGAGATATAANSVAIGAGSVAAAPNTVSVGSAGNERRITNVANGVNATDAANVGQVQAVQSGLGNLANYTVAALENVRAEVRATRNEARQGVAAAMAMVQAPMPSKPGKVSWALNGASFKGEGAAGVSLAYRLNVDALMMVHASYAYGGGSAHGVRAGLAGEF
;
A
#
# COMPACT_ATOMS: atom_id res chain seq x y z
N MET A 1 -10.70 35.44 -69.92
CA MET A 1 -10.94 34.27 -69.03
C MET A 1 -10.85 33.02 -69.90
N SER A 2 -9.64 32.62 -70.27
CA SER A 2 -9.43 31.56 -71.26
C SER A 2 -9.30 30.21 -70.57
N SER A 3 -10.09 29.22 -70.96
CA SER A 3 -9.88 27.81 -70.58
C SER A 3 -9.08 27.09 -71.66
N SER A 4 -8.42 25.99 -71.28
CA SER A 4 -7.60 25.19 -72.21
C SER A 4 -7.94 23.71 -72.09
N ALA A 5 -8.27 23.05 -73.20
CA ALA A 5 -8.55 21.61 -73.25
C ALA A 5 -7.63 20.93 -74.26
N PHE A 6 -6.95 19.85 -73.84
CA PHE A 6 -6.00 19.10 -74.66
C PHE A 6 -6.28 17.60 -74.56
N GLY A 7 -6.68 16.96 -75.65
CA GLY A 7 -6.97 15.51 -75.70
C GLY A 7 -8.31 15.20 -76.35
N TYR A 8 -8.56 13.93 -76.63
CA TYR A 8 -9.84 13.48 -77.18
C TYR A 8 -10.95 13.67 -76.15
N ASP A 9 -11.98 14.44 -76.49
CA ASP A 9 -13.14 14.70 -75.63
C ASP A 9 -12.79 15.33 -74.27
N ALA A 10 -11.74 16.15 -74.22
CA ALA A 10 -11.39 16.92 -73.02
C ALA A 10 -12.31 18.14 -72.87
N HIS A 11 -12.80 18.41 -71.65
CA HIS A 11 -13.74 19.49 -71.34
C HIS A 11 -13.18 20.44 -70.28
N ALA A 12 -12.74 21.64 -70.70
CA ALA A 12 -12.35 22.73 -69.80
C ALA A 12 -13.45 23.81 -69.80
N THR A 13 -14.53 23.58 -69.04
CA THR A 13 -15.73 24.44 -69.03
C THR A 13 -15.70 25.50 -67.93
N GLY A 14 -14.83 25.34 -66.93
CA GLY A 14 -14.65 26.33 -65.87
C GLY A 14 -13.86 27.57 -66.33
N GLN A 15 -14.14 28.72 -65.73
CA GLN A 15 -13.40 29.96 -65.97
C GLN A 15 -11.91 29.75 -65.67
N SER A 16 -11.01 30.04 -66.62
CA SER A 16 -9.55 29.84 -66.44
C SER A 16 -9.15 28.40 -66.06
N SER A 17 -9.94 27.40 -66.48
CA SER A 17 -9.69 25.99 -66.22
C SER A 17 -8.74 25.36 -67.24
N THR A 18 -8.09 24.25 -66.87
CA THR A 18 -7.23 23.45 -67.76
C THR A 18 -7.60 21.97 -67.68
N ALA A 19 -7.91 21.33 -68.81
CA ALA A 19 -8.15 19.89 -68.92
C ALA A 19 -7.16 19.24 -69.89
N VAL A 20 -6.46 18.18 -69.46
CA VAL A 20 -5.48 17.46 -70.29
C VAL A 20 -5.69 15.95 -70.16
N GLY A 21 -5.93 15.27 -71.27
CA GLY A 21 -6.12 13.82 -71.36
C GLY A 21 -7.49 13.44 -71.94
N THR A 22 -7.61 12.18 -72.36
CA THR A 22 -8.86 11.65 -72.92
C THR A 22 -9.98 11.76 -71.89
N THR A 23 -11.10 12.40 -72.25
CA THR A 23 -12.28 12.59 -71.38
C THR A 23 -11.98 13.29 -70.04
N ALA A 24 -10.89 14.06 -69.95
CA ALA A 24 -10.60 14.87 -68.76
C ALA A 24 -11.57 16.04 -68.65
N ALA A 25 -12.10 16.33 -67.47
CA ALA A 25 -13.08 17.38 -67.23
C ALA A 25 -12.62 18.35 -66.12
N ALA A 26 -12.41 19.61 -66.47
CA ALA A 26 -12.16 20.71 -65.54
C ALA A 26 -13.33 21.70 -65.62
N SER A 27 -14.33 21.53 -64.75
CA SER A 27 -15.57 22.31 -64.76
C SER A 27 -15.65 23.39 -63.70
N GLY A 28 -14.83 23.32 -62.65
CA GLY A 28 -14.73 24.38 -61.64
C GLY A 28 -13.95 25.59 -62.15
N ALA A 29 -14.25 26.79 -61.64
CA ALA A 29 -13.43 27.98 -61.91
C ALA A 29 -11.99 27.76 -61.41
N GLN A 30 -10.98 28.14 -62.20
CA GLN A 30 -9.55 27.95 -61.91
C GLN A 30 -9.14 26.48 -61.66
N SER A 31 -9.95 25.52 -62.10
CA SER A 31 -9.68 24.09 -61.89
C SER A 31 -8.66 23.52 -62.88
N SER A 32 -7.98 22.45 -62.49
CA SER A 32 -7.02 21.72 -63.34
C SER A 32 -7.29 20.22 -63.30
N ALA A 33 -7.55 19.59 -64.44
CA ALA A 33 -7.72 18.14 -64.58
C ALA A 33 -6.66 17.56 -65.54
N PHE A 34 -5.85 16.61 -65.09
CA PHE A 34 -4.78 16.00 -65.88
C PHE A 34 -4.80 14.46 -65.74
N GLY A 35 -5.08 13.76 -66.84
CA GLY A 35 -5.16 12.31 -66.91
C GLY A 35 -6.46 11.82 -67.56
N ARG A 36 -6.47 10.56 -68.00
CA ARG A 36 -7.66 9.93 -68.60
C ARG A 36 -8.81 9.92 -67.59
N GLN A 37 -9.95 10.53 -67.93
CA GLN A 37 -11.13 10.66 -67.04
C GLN A 37 -10.84 11.38 -65.71
N ALA A 38 -9.80 12.22 -65.63
CA ALA A 38 -9.61 13.08 -64.46
C ALA A 38 -10.73 14.13 -64.39
N SER A 39 -11.31 14.37 -63.22
CA SER A 39 -12.43 15.30 -63.01
C SER A 39 -12.13 16.29 -61.89
N ALA A 40 -12.04 17.58 -62.22
CA ALA A 40 -11.88 18.68 -61.27
C ALA A 40 -13.11 19.60 -61.36
N SER A 41 -14.10 19.39 -60.48
CA SER A 41 -15.38 20.11 -60.53
C SER A 41 -15.52 21.24 -59.51
N GLY A 42 -14.72 21.24 -58.45
CA GLY A 42 -14.70 22.34 -57.48
C GLY A 42 -13.95 23.57 -57.98
N ALA A 43 -14.28 24.75 -57.47
CA ALA A 43 -13.50 25.96 -57.71
C ALA A 43 -12.07 25.80 -57.15
N SER A 44 -11.06 26.23 -57.90
CA SER A 44 -9.63 26.06 -57.58
C SER A 44 -9.21 24.61 -57.30
N SER A 45 -9.96 23.63 -57.81
CA SER A 45 -9.67 22.21 -57.59
C SER A 45 -8.62 21.67 -58.56
N SER A 46 -7.88 20.65 -58.14
CA SER A 46 -6.84 20.00 -58.96
C SER A 46 -6.98 18.48 -58.93
N ALA A 47 -7.21 17.85 -60.07
CA ALA A 47 -7.27 16.40 -60.24
C ALA A 47 -6.15 15.93 -61.17
N PHE A 48 -5.18 15.16 -60.66
CA PHE A 48 -4.04 14.65 -61.41
C PHE A 48 -3.92 13.13 -61.26
N GLY A 49 -4.12 12.40 -62.35
CA GLY A 49 -4.13 10.94 -62.39
C GLY A 49 -5.36 10.40 -63.12
N ALA A 50 -5.26 9.18 -63.64
CA ALA A 50 -6.39 8.56 -64.33
C ALA A 50 -7.56 8.32 -63.35
N ILE A 51 -8.76 8.78 -63.71
CA ILE A 51 -9.98 8.67 -62.88
C ILE A 51 -9.82 9.37 -61.51
N SER A 52 -8.90 10.34 -61.39
CA SER A 52 -8.81 11.18 -60.19
C SER A 52 -9.96 12.17 -60.13
N ASN A 53 -10.50 12.42 -58.94
CA ASN A 53 -11.68 13.26 -58.73
C ASN A 53 -11.43 14.29 -57.64
N ALA A 54 -11.43 15.58 -58.00
CA ALA A 54 -11.40 16.70 -57.06
C ALA A 54 -12.76 17.42 -57.13
N PHE A 55 -13.70 16.99 -56.29
CA PHE A 55 -15.12 17.37 -56.42
C PHE A 55 -15.49 18.68 -55.74
N ALA A 56 -14.78 19.05 -54.67
CA ALA A 56 -15.11 20.20 -53.84
C ALA A 56 -14.15 21.38 -54.05
N ASP A 57 -14.53 22.56 -53.56
CA ASP A 57 -13.70 23.77 -53.72
C ASP A 57 -12.36 23.63 -52.97
N ASN A 58 -11.29 24.13 -53.58
CA ASN A 58 -9.90 24.00 -53.15
C ASN A 58 -9.46 22.56 -52.87
N SER A 59 -10.16 21.56 -53.44
CA SER A 59 -9.78 20.15 -53.28
C SER A 59 -8.67 19.76 -54.23
N SER A 60 -7.81 18.84 -53.81
CA SER A 60 -6.67 18.37 -54.59
C SER A 60 -6.60 16.84 -54.56
N ALA A 61 -6.71 16.17 -55.70
CA ALA A 61 -6.62 14.73 -55.85
C ALA A 61 -5.43 14.37 -56.75
N PHE A 62 -4.42 13.70 -56.21
CA PHE A 62 -3.21 13.28 -56.91
C PHE A 62 -3.03 11.76 -56.82
N GLY A 63 -3.28 11.04 -57.92
CA GLY A 63 -3.15 9.59 -58.00
C GLY A 63 -4.28 8.95 -58.81
N SER A 64 -4.05 7.74 -59.34
CA SER A 64 -5.10 6.99 -60.02
C SER A 64 -6.25 6.67 -59.06
N HIS A 65 -7.48 7.04 -59.40
CA HIS A 65 -8.66 6.90 -58.53
C HIS A 65 -8.59 7.65 -57.19
N ALA A 66 -7.68 8.63 -57.03
CA ALA A 66 -7.68 9.50 -55.85
C ALA A 66 -8.96 10.36 -55.85
N THR A 67 -9.64 10.47 -54.72
CA THR A 67 -10.88 11.23 -54.57
C THR A 67 -10.75 12.23 -53.43
N ALA A 68 -10.89 13.51 -53.75
CA ALA A 68 -10.93 14.63 -52.82
C ALA A 68 -12.31 15.29 -52.90
N ALA A 69 -13.25 14.83 -52.07
CA ALA A 69 -14.64 15.24 -52.03
C ALA A 69 -14.97 16.26 -50.94
N GLY A 70 -14.08 16.46 -49.96
CA GLY A 70 -14.23 17.49 -48.91
C GLY A 70 -13.76 18.88 -49.35
N LEU A 71 -14.38 19.94 -48.82
CA LEU A 71 -13.90 21.32 -48.99
C LEU A 71 -12.46 21.45 -48.46
N ASN A 72 -11.55 22.12 -49.18
CA ASN A 72 -10.14 22.27 -48.79
C ASN A 72 -9.43 20.92 -48.52
N SER A 73 -9.85 19.84 -49.19
CA SER A 73 -9.29 18.51 -48.97
C SER A 73 -8.08 18.20 -49.86
N THR A 74 -7.20 17.31 -49.42
CA THR A 74 -6.06 16.84 -50.23
C THR A 74 -5.94 15.32 -50.17
N ALA A 75 -6.14 14.64 -51.29
CA ALA A 75 -5.98 13.19 -51.46
C ALA A 75 -4.74 12.91 -52.33
N VAL A 76 -3.73 12.24 -51.79
CA VAL A 76 -2.49 11.89 -52.49
C VAL A 76 -2.23 10.39 -52.38
N GLY A 77 -2.14 9.71 -53.52
CA GLY A 77 -1.95 8.26 -53.61
C GLY A 77 -3.11 7.58 -54.34
N ALA A 78 -2.82 6.47 -55.02
CA ALA A 78 -3.87 5.75 -55.73
C ALA A 78 -4.93 5.22 -54.76
N PHE A 79 -6.21 5.36 -55.12
CA PHE A 79 -7.36 5.01 -54.29
C PHE A 79 -7.45 5.75 -52.94
N SER A 80 -6.73 6.87 -52.75
CA SER A 80 -6.95 7.71 -51.57
C SER A 80 -8.35 8.35 -51.62
N ASP A 81 -9.00 8.46 -50.46
CA ASP A 81 -10.38 8.96 -50.33
C ASP A 81 -10.50 9.97 -49.20
N VAL A 82 -10.85 11.21 -49.54
CA VAL A 82 -10.99 12.31 -48.57
C VAL A 82 -12.35 12.96 -48.73
N SER A 83 -13.29 12.59 -47.87
CA SER A 83 -14.62 13.20 -47.77
C SER A 83 -14.74 14.22 -46.65
N GLY A 84 -13.80 14.24 -45.70
CA GLY A 84 -13.76 15.22 -44.62
C GLY A 84 -13.36 16.62 -45.12
N ALA A 85 -14.03 17.65 -44.59
CA ALA A 85 -13.67 19.04 -44.85
C ALA A 85 -12.37 19.41 -44.13
N SER A 86 -11.48 20.15 -44.80
CA SER A 86 -10.14 20.52 -44.31
C SER A 86 -9.29 19.31 -43.91
N SER A 87 -9.49 18.17 -44.58
CA SER A 87 -8.83 16.90 -44.27
C SER A 87 -7.79 16.54 -45.33
N SER A 88 -6.87 15.64 -45.00
CA SER A 88 -5.85 15.19 -45.94
C SER A 88 -5.55 13.71 -45.80
N ALA A 89 -5.38 13.02 -46.93
CA ALA A 89 -4.94 11.63 -46.97
C ALA A 89 -3.71 11.47 -47.88
N PHE A 90 -2.69 10.78 -47.39
CA PHE A 90 -1.43 10.51 -48.09
C PHE A 90 -1.12 9.01 -48.03
N GLY A 91 -1.15 8.32 -49.17
CA GLY A 91 -0.83 6.90 -49.30
C GLY A 91 -1.85 6.11 -50.10
N TYR A 92 -1.46 4.93 -50.58
CA TYR A 92 -2.34 4.00 -51.29
C TYR A 92 -3.54 3.62 -50.40
N GLY A 93 -4.77 3.85 -50.89
CA GLY A 93 -5.99 3.51 -50.14
C GLY A 93 -6.17 4.22 -48.80
N SER A 94 -5.44 5.32 -48.55
CA SER A 94 -5.59 6.13 -47.33
C SER A 94 -6.94 6.85 -47.34
N ALA A 95 -7.58 6.96 -46.17
CA ALA A 95 -8.93 7.53 -46.05
C ALA A 95 -9.05 8.53 -44.90
N ALA A 96 -9.36 9.79 -45.23
CA ALA A 96 -9.60 10.87 -44.27
C ALA A 96 -11.05 11.35 -44.40
N THR A 97 -11.95 10.71 -43.65
CA THR A 97 -13.42 10.90 -43.77
C THR A 97 -14.01 11.72 -42.62
N GLY A 98 -13.29 11.86 -41.51
CA GLY A 98 -13.60 12.85 -40.49
C GLY A 98 -13.21 14.26 -40.92
N ASN A 99 -13.93 15.29 -40.47
CA ASN A 99 -13.53 16.67 -40.72
C ASN A 99 -12.24 17.01 -39.96
N GLN A 100 -11.39 17.86 -40.54
CA GLN A 100 -10.09 18.25 -39.98
C GLN A 100 -9.18 17.06 -39.67
N SER A 101 -9.30 15.96 -40.43
CA SER A 101 -8.58 14.72 -40.16
C SER A 101 -7.37 14.52 -41.07
N LEU A 102 -6.39 13.76 -40.60
CA LEU A 102 -5.18 13.43 -41.33
C LEU A 102 -4.99 11.91 -41.38
N ALA A 103 -4.93 11.33 -42.58
CA ALA A 103 -4.60 9.91 -42.78
C ALA A 103 -3.32 9.76 -43.61
N ALA A 104 -2.18 9.47 -42.99
CA ALA A 104 -0.89 9.34 -43.67
C ALA A 104 -0.32 7.92 -43.53
N GLY A 105 -0.36 7.14 -44.61
CA GLY A 105 0.12 5.76 -44.66
C GLY A 105 -0.73 4.89 -45.58
N SER A 106 -0.18 3.76 -46.05
CA SER A 106 -0.94 2.81 -46.86
C SER A 106 -2.13 2.27 -46.05
N ALA A 107 -3.35 2.44 -46.56
CA ALA A 107 -4.60 2.09 -45.90
C ALA A 107 -4.79 2.72 -44.50
N ALA A 108 -4.15 3.86 -44.20
CA ALA A 108 -4.42 4.63 -42.98
C ALA A 108 -5.85 5.20 -43.00
N ARG A 109 -6.55 5.23 -41.86
CA ARG A 109 -7.95 5.65 -41.75
C ARG A 109 -8.15 6.64 -40.61
N ALA A 110 -8.47 7.89 -40.94
CA ALA A 110 -8.83 8.92 -39.99
C ALA A 110 -10.32 9.29 -40.18
N THR A 111 -11.19 8.64 -39.41
CA THR A 111 -12.66 8.74 -39.56
C THR A 111 -13.33 9.58 -38.47
N GLY A 112 -12.64 9.86 -37.37
CA GLY A 112 -13.13 10.75 -36.31
C GLY A 112 -12.94 12.23 -36.66
N LEU A 113 -13.75 13.11 -36.07
CA LEU A 113 -13.55 14.56 -36.15
C LEU A 113 -12.18 14.91 -35.56
N ASN A 114 -11.38 15.75 -36.22
CA ASN A 114 -10.07 16.18 -35.75
C ASN A 114 -9.12 15.00 -35.42
N SER A 115 -9.28 13.86 -36.11
CA SER A 115 -8.48 12.66 -35.84
C SER A 115 -7.24 12.58 -36.72
N THR A 116 -6.18 11.94 -36.22
CA THR A 116 -4.91 11.77 -36.93
C THR A 116 -4.51 10.31 -36.94
N ALA A 117 -4.40 9.70 -38.13
CA ALA A 117 -3.91 8.34 -38.33
C ALA A 117 -2.63 8.36 -39.17
N VAL A 118 -1.49 7.99 -38.58
CA VAL A 118 -0.18 7.96 -39.23
C VAL A 118 0.42 6.56 -39.11
N GLY A 119 0.68 5.92 -40.25
CA GLY A 119 1.23 4.57 -40.33
C GLY A 119 0.39 3.64 -41.22
N THR A 120 1.01 2.56 -41.69
CA THR A 120 0.32 1.54 -42.48
C THR A 120 -0.83 0.93 -41.67
N ARG A 121 -2.05 1.02 -42.19
CA ARG A 121 -3.28 0.53 -41.53
C ARG A 121 -3.57 1.16 -40.15
N ALA A 122 -2.96 2.30 -39.83
CA ALA A 122 -3.31 3.05 -38.61
C ALA A 122 -4.77 3.51 -38.69
N THR A 123 -5.52 3.41 -37.59
CA THR A 123 -6.95 3.75 -37.53
C THR A 123 -7.23 4.71 -36.37
N ALA A 124 -7.64 5.93 -36.66
CA ALA A 124 -8.08 6.93 -35.69
C ALA A 124 -9.57 7.23 -35.92
N SER A 125 -10.44 6.50 -35.20
CA SER A 125 -11.90 6.59 -35.37
C SER A 125 -12.61 7.37 -34.28
N GLY A 126 -11.96 7.60 -33.14
CA GLY A 126 -12.47 8.49 -32.09
C GLY A 126 -12.34 9.96 -32.47
N ASN A 127 -13.23 10.81 -31.94
CA ASN A 127 -13.10 12.25 -32.10
C ASN A 127 -11.87 12.75 -31.33
N SER A 128 -11.11 13.67 -31.94
CA SER A 128 -9.83 14.17 -31.43
C SER A 128 -8.83 13.05 -31.08
N SER A 129 -8.93 11.89 -31.73
CA SER A 129 -8.03 10.76 -31.46
C SER A 129 -6.79 10.78 -32.34
N THR A 130 -5.69 10.24 -31.82
CA THR A 130 -4.43 10.09 -32.57
C THR A 130 -3.98 8.64 -32.56
N ALA A 131 -3.80 8.04 -33.73
CA ALA A 131 -3.19 6.73 -33.92
C ALA A 131 -1.90 6.89 -34.74
N SER A 132 -0.75 6.58 -34.16
CA SER A 132 0.57 6.73 -34.79
C SER A 132 1.39 5.46 -34.65
N GLY A 133 1.50 4.68 -35.73
CA GLY A 133 2.21 3.41 -35.79
C GLY A 133 1.54 2.45 -36.77
N SER A 134 2.26 1.43 -37.24
CA SER A 134 1.66 0.39 -38.09
C SER A 134 0.55 -0.32 -37.29
N GLU A 135 -0.67 -0.37 -37.83
CA GLU A 135 -1.82 -0.99 -37.19
C GLU A 135 -2.19 -0.40 -35.81
N ALA A 136 -1.72 0.82 -35.49
CA ALA A 136 -2.15 1.54 -34.29
C ALA A 136 -3.64 1.87 -34.38
N THR A 137 -4.39 1.70 -33.29
CA THR A 137 -5.84 1.93 -33.23
C THR A 137 -6.21 2.87 -32.08
N ALA A 138 -6.77 4.03 -32.40
CA ALA A 138 -7.29 5.00 -31.44
C ALA A 138 -8.79 5.21 -31.69
N SER A 139 -9.62 4.40 -31.04
CA SER A 139 -11.07 4.37 -31.23
C SER A 139 -11.87 5.12 -30.16
N GLY A 140 -11.27 5.40 -29.00
CA GLY A 140 -11.87 6.24 -27.98
C GLY A 140 -11.85 7.72 -28.34
N GLU A 141 -12.84 8.50 -27.90
CA GLU A 141 -12.77 9.96 -27.97
C GLU A 141 -11.61 10.49 -27.12
N ILE A 142 -10.85 11.45 -27.65
CA ILE A 142 -9.65 12.04 -27.03
C ILE A 142 -8.55 10.97 -26.77
N SER A 143 -8.63 9.81 -27.42
CA SER A 143 -7.67 8.73 -27.21
C SER A 143 -6.36 8.91 -27.99
N SER A 144 -5.30 8.30 -27.49
CA SER A 144 -3.95 8.40 -28.05
C SER A 144 -3.29 7.02 -28.11
N ALA A 145 -3.04 6.50 -29.32
CA ALA A 145 -2.33 5.24 -29.55
C ALA A 145 -1.02 5.51 -30.32
N TYR A 146 0.12 5.31 -29.67
CA TYR A 146 1.45 5.51 -30.24
C TYR A 146 2.26 4.21 -30.17
N GLY A 147 2.63 3.66 -31.32
CA GLY A 147 3.38 2.42 -31.45
C GLY A 147 2.70 1.41 -32.36
N SER A 148 3.48 0.48 -32.92
CA SER A 148 2.94 -0.59 -33.76
C SER A 148 1.96 -1.45 -32.97
N GLN A 149 0.75 -1.68 -33.50
CA GLN A 149 -0.33 -2.44 -32.83
C GLN A 149 -0.76 -1.88 -31.47
N SER A 150 -0.44 -0.62 -31.15
CA SER A 150 -0.97 0.03 -29.95
C SER A 150 -2.49 0.21 -30.07
N SER A 151 -3.22 0.09 -28.96
CA SER A 151 -4.68 0.19 -28.93
C SER A 151 -5.14 1.07 -27.78
N ALA A 152 -5.81 2.18 -28.10
CA ALA A 152 -6.45 3.09 -27.16
C ALA A 152 -7.95 3.18 -27.48
N ALA A 153 -8.77 2.38 -26.80
CA ALA A 153 -10.20 2.22 -27.10
C ALA A 153 -11.14 2.95 -26.13
N GLY A 154 -10.66 3.31 -24.94
CA GLY A 154 -11.45 4.04 -23.95
C GLY A 154 -11.49 5.55 -24.17
N PHE A 155 -12.52 6.23 -23.64
CA PHE A 155 -12.57 7.69 -23.57
C PHE A 155 -11.33 8.24 -22.83
N GLY A 156 -10.59 9.17 -23.44
CA GLY A 156 -9.38 9.76 -22.86
C GLY A 156 -8.26 8.74 -22.58
N SER A 157 -8.30 7.56 -23.19
CA SER A 157 -7.30 6.51 -22.97
C SER A 157 -6.00 6.79 -23.73
N SER A 158 -4.89 6.28 -23.20
CA SER A 158 -3.57 6.51 -23.76
C SER A 158 -2.74 5.23 -23.78
N ALA A 159 -2.29 4.80 -24.96
CA ALA A 159 -1.45 3.63 -25.18
C ALA A 159 -0.15 4.06 -25.88
N TYR A 160 0.97 3.99 -25.17
CA TYR A 160 2.30 4.38 -25.66
C TYR A 160 3.26 3.19 -25.62
N GLY A 161 3.52 2.57 -26.77
CA GLY A 161 4.42 1.43 -26.92
C GLY A 161 3.88 0.42 -27.92
N ALA A 162 4.76 -0.37 -28.54
CA ALA A 162 4.33 -1.43 -29.44
C ALA A 162 3.48 -2.46 -28.69
N GLY A 163 2.28 -2.76 -29.20
CA GLY A 163 1.32 -3.67 -28.55
C GLY A 163 0.75 -3.20 -27.22
N SER A 164 0.93 -1.92 -26.84
CA SER A 164 0.31 -1.38 -25.62
C SER A 164 -1.22 -1.30 -25.75
N MET A 165 -1.94 -1.58 -24.66
CA MET A 165 -3.40 -1.68 -24.65
C MET A 165 -3.99 -0.82 -23.52
N ALA A 166 -4.78 0.19 -23.88
CA ALA A 166 -5.55 1.05 -22.97
C ALA A 166 -7.01 1.07 -23.42
N ASN A 167 -7.77 0.02 -23.09
CA ASN A 167 -9.09 -0.22 -23.69
C ASN A 167 -10.26 0.41 -22.92
N PHE A 168 -10.00 0.98 -21.74
CA PHE A 168 -11.03 1.50 -20.83
C PHE A 168 -10.87 3.01 -20.59
N GLY A 169 -11.93 3.64 -20.10
CA GLY A 169 -11.96 5.08 -19.85
C GLY A 169 -10.82 5.52 -18.94
N TYR A 170 -10.09 6.56 -19.36
CA TYR A 170 -8.93 7.13 -18.66
C TYR A 170 -7.80 6.12 -18.37
N ALA A 171 -7.78 4.96 -19.03
CA ALA A 171 -6.70 3.99 -18.89
C ALA A 171 -5.42 4.51 -19.55
N THR A 172 -4.28 4.28 -18.92
CA THR A 172 -2.96 4.68 -19.43
C THR A 172 -2.01 3.48 -19.44
N ALA A 173 -1.59 3.06 -20.63
CA ALA A 173 -0.61 2.00 -20.85
C ALA A 173 0.67 2.58 -21.48
N VAL A 174 1.81 2.45 -20.81
CA VAL A 174 3.11 2.97 -21.26
C VAL A 174 4.15 1.85 -21.21
N GLY A 175 4.74 1.51 -22.36
CA GLY A 175 5.70 0.43 -22.53
C GLY A 175 5.20 -0.62 -23.52
N ALA A 176 6.13 -1.33 -24.17
CA ALA A 176 5.75 -2.39 -25.10
C ALA A 176 4.96 -3.49 -24.37
N ASN A 177 3.84 -3.93 -24.94
CA ASN A 177 2.91 -4.91 -24.36
C ASN A 177 2.41 -4.55 -22.95
N SER A 178 2.42 -3.26 -22.57
CA SER A 178 1.74 -2.82 -21.34
C SER A 178 0.22 -2.91 -21.51
N ALA A 179 -0.50 -3.30 -20.47
CA ALA A 179 -1.93 -3.54 -20.51
C ALA A 179 -2.63 -2.82 -19.34
N ALA A 180 -3.34 -1.72 -19.65
CA ALA A 180 -4.25 -1.05 -18.72
C ALA A 180 -5.69 -1.44 -19.10
N GLU A 181 -6.18 -2.50 -18.45
CA GLU A 181 -7.42 -3.22 -18.81
C GLU A 181 -8.57 -2.97 -17.83
N ALA A 182 -8.60 -1.80 -17.19
CA ALA A 182 -9.72 -1.33 -16.40
C ALA A 182 -9.83 0.20 -16.40
N GLN A 183 -10.97 0.74 -15.97
CA GLN A 183 -11.16 2.18 -15.88
C GLN A 183 -10.18 2.81 -14.88
N TYR A 184 -9.61 3.95 -15.26
CA TYR A 184 -8.58 4.66 -14.48
C TYR A 184 -7.30 3.84 -14.18
N ALA A 185 -7.11 2.69 -14.85
CA ALA A 185 -5.94 1.86 -14.64
C ALA A 185 -4.69 2.48 -15.28
N THR A 186 -3.54 2.35 -14.61
CA THR A 186 -2.24 2.81 -15.13
C THR A 186 -1.24 1.67 -15.15
N ALA A 187 -0.76 1.28 -16.33
CA ALA A 187 0.27 0.27 -16.51
C ALA A 187 1.51 0.91 -17.16
N THR A 188 2.62 1.02 -16.44
CA THR A 188 3.88 1.58 -16.94
C THR A 188 5.01 0.57 -16.80
N GLY A 189 5.58 0.13 -17.92
CA GLY A 189 6.65 -0.85 -18.01
C GLY A 189 6.37 -1.87 -19.10
N ASN A 190 7.44 -2.44 -19.69
CA ASN A 190 7.27 -3.52 -20.65
C ASN A 190 6.55 -4.70 -20.00
N ASN A 191 5.48 -5.18 -20.62
CA ASN A 191 4.65 -6.29 -20.13
C ASN A 191 4.00 -6.04 -18.76
N SER A 192 3.87 -4.79 -18.32
CA SER A 192 3.13 -4.43 -17.10
C SER A 192 1.62 -4.58 -17.31
N GLY A 193 0.87 -4.93 -16.27
CA GLY A 193 -0.57 -5.17 -16.34
C GLY A 193 -1.32 -4.54 -15.16
N ALA A 194 -2.20 -3.60 -15.43
CA ALA A 194 -3.14 -3.02 -14.47
C ALA A 194 -4.56 -3.46 -14.86
N TYR A 195 -5.07 -4.48 -14.17
CA TYR A 195 -6.32 -5.18 -14.50
C TYR A 195 -7.50 -4.83 -13.58
N GLY A 196 -7.24 -4.17 -12.45
CA GLY A 196 -8.26 -3.70 -11.52
C GLY A 196 -8.67 -2.25 -11.80
N GLU A 197 -9.93 -1.91 -11.53
CA GLU A 197 -10.37 -0.51 -11.56
C GLU A 197 -9.51 0.32 -10.59
N LEU A 198 -9.07 1.52 -10.99
CA LEU A 198 -8.15 2.37 -10.22
C LEU A 198 -6.80 1.72 -9.89
N SER A 199 -6.43 0.61 -10.53
CA SER A 199 -5.17 -0.08 -10.23
C SER A 199 -3.97 0.55 -10.94
N SER A 200 -2.78 0.35 -10.37
CA SER A 200 -1.54 0.92 -10.89
C SER A 200 -0.40 -0.09 -10.87
N ALA A 201 0.17 -0.40 -12.03
CA ALA A 201 1.30 -1.30 -12.18
C ALA A 201 2.52 -0.55 -12.76
N TYR A 202 3.62 -0.50 -12.01
CA TYR A 202 4.87 0.18 -12.39
C TYR A 202 6.04 -0.81 -12.38
N GLY A 203 6.64 -1.07 -13.54
CA GLY A 203 7.81 -1.93 -13.69
C GLY A 203 7.62 -3.07 -14.69
N TYR A 204 8.74 -3.65 -15.14
CA TYR A 204 8.72 -4.80 -16.05
C TYR A 204 7.92 -5.95 -15.47
N ALA A 205 6.93 -6.45 -16.21
CA ALA A 205 6.07 -7.55 -15.77
C ALA A 205 5.41 -7.34 -14.38
N SER A 206 5.18 -6.09 -13.97
CA SER A 206 4.39 -5.79 -12.77
C SER A 206 2.90 -6.06 -13.02
N ALA A 207 2.16 -6.48 -12.00
CA ALA A 207 0.76 -6.85 -12.12
C ALA A 207 -0.08 -6.30 -10.95
N ALA A 208 -0.99 -5.36 -11.23
CA ALA A 208 -1.95 -4.81 -10.29
C ALA A 208 -3.37 -5.28 -10.68
N ALA A 209 -3.78 -6.43 -10.12
CA ALA A 209 -5.02 -7.11 -10.50
C ALA A 209 -6.21 -6.86 -9.56
N GLY A 210 -5.96 -6.45 -8.32
CA GLY A 210 -7.03 -6.06 -7.38
C GLY A 210 -7.59 -4.66 -7.67
N GLN A 211 -8.82 -4.39 -7.24
CA GLN A 211 -9.40 -3.05 -7.31
C GLN A 211 -8.55 -2.07 -6.48
N GLY A 212 -8.19 -0.92 -7.03
CA GLY A 212 -7.39 0.10 -6.34
C GLY A 212 -6.01 -0.39 -5.89
N SER A 213 -5.52 -1.50 -6.45
CA SER A 213 -4.25 -2.08 -6.04
C SER A 213 -3.06 -1.38 -6.71
N THR A 214 -1.89 -1.41 -6.06
CA THR A 214 -0.67 -0.82 -6.60
C THR A 214 0.47 -1.83 -6.58
N ALA A 215 1.04 -2.14 -7.74
CA ALA A 215 2.24 -2.96 -7.89
C ALA A 215 3.40 -2.10 -8.37
N TYR A 216 4.45 -1.91 -7.57
CA TYR A 216 5.61 -1.09 -7.89
C TYR A 216 6.89 -1.92 -7.79
N GLY A 217 7.55 -2.15 -8.93
CA GLY A 217 8.77 -2.95 -9.06
C GLY A 217 8.61 -4.05 -10.12
N GLY A 218 9.72 -4.48 -10.71
CA GLY A 218 9.69 -5.57 -11.68
C GLY A 218 9.16 -6.87 -11.06
N PHE A 219 8.24 -7.56 -11.75
CA PHE A 219 7.56 -8.76 -11.25
C PHE A 219 6.76 -8.57 -9.95
N SER A 220 6.49 -7.33 -9.52
CA SER A 220 5.63 -7.09 -8.35
C SER A 220 4.18 -7.47 -8.68
N ALA A 221 3.44 -7.99 -7.71
CA ALA A 221 2.07 -8.46 -7.88
C ALA A 221 1.16 -7.98 -6.73
N ALA A 222 0.21 -7.11 -7.04
CA ALA A 222 -0.82 -6.64 -6.11
C ALA A 222 -2.19 -7.18 -6.56
N THR A 223 -2.55 -8.38 -6.08
CA THR A 223 -3.74 -9.11 -6.54
C THR A 223 -4.93 -9.03 -5.59
N GLY A 224 -4.72 -8.60 -4.34
CA GLY A 224 -5.82 -8.29 -3.42
C GLY A 224 -6.41 -6.90 -3.67
N ASP A 225 -7.70 -6.72 -3.37
CA ASP A 225 -8.33 -5.39 -3.43
C ASP A 225 -7.66 -4.44 -2.43
N TYR A 226 -7.42 -3.21 -2.85
CA TYR A 226 -6.71 -2.17 -2.11
C TYR A 226 -5.31 -2.61 -1.64
N SER A 227 -4.71 -3.62 -2.27
CA SER A 227 -3.39 -4.12 -1.88
C SER A 227 -2.26 -3.32 -2.51
N VAL A 228 -1.11 -3.29 -1.84
CA VAL A 228 0.06 -2.54 -2.28
C VAL A 228 1.29 -3.43 -2.22
N ALA A 229 1.93 -3.69 -3.36
CA ALA A 229 3.18 -4.44 -3.45
C ALA A 229 4.31 -3.53 -3.93
N VAL A 230 5.29 -3.24 -3.06
CA VAL A 230 6.41 -2.33 -3.35
C VAL A 230 7.72 -3.10 -3.24
N GLY A 231 8.36 -3.36 -4.38
CA GLY A 231 9.64 -4.06 -4.49
C GLY A 231 9.62 -5.10 -5.61
N ALA A 232 10.78 -5.41 -6.17
CA ALA A 232 10.88 -6.44 -7.20
C ALA A 232 10.41 -7.80 -6.65
N GLY A 233 9.44 -8.43 -7.31
CA GLY A 233 8.83 -9.68 -6.85
C GLY A 233 8.01 -9.58 -5.55
N ALA A 234 7.73 -8.37 -5.04
CA ALA A 234 6.83 -8.20 -3.89
C ALA A 234 5.42 -8.66 -4.27
N THR A 235 4.74 -9.39 -3.38
CA THR A 235 3.42 -9.96 -3.63
C THR A 235 2.44 -9.62 -2.51
N ALA A 236 1.38 -8.89 -2.81
CA ALA A 236 0.30 -8.54 -1.88
C ALA A 236 -1.03 -9.14 -2.35
N THR A 237 -1.35 -10.33 -1.83
CA THR A 237 -2.49 -11.14 -2.29
C THR A 237 -3.76 -10.98 -1.46
N ALA A 238 -3.65 -10.48 -0.22
CA ALA A 238 -4.80 -10.26 0.64
C ALA A 238 -5.39 -8.86 0.48
N ALA A 239 -6.68 -8.71 0.75
CA ALA A 239 -7.37 -7.43 0.72
C ALA A 239 -6.78 -6.44 1.76
N ASN A 240 -6.63 -5.17 1.36
CA ASN A 240 -6.09 -4.09 2.18
C ASN A 240 -4.74 -4.47 2.84
N SER A 241 -3.88 -5.16 2.10
CA SER A 241 -2.57 -5.61 2.58
C SER A 241 -1.42 -4.91 1.85
N VAL A 242 -0.27 -4.79 2.52
CA VAL A 242 0.91 -4.11 1.97
C VAL A 242 2.12 -5.03 2.07
N ALA A 243 2.78 -5.33 0.95
CA ALA A 243 4.07 -6.02 0.91
C ALA A 243 5.18 -5.00 0.59
N ILE A 244 6.11 -4.77 1.51
CA ILE A 244 7.20 -3.80 1.38
C ILE A 244 8.55 -4.52 1.31
N GLY A 245 9.29 -4.29 0.23
CA GLY A 245 10.60 -4.86 -0.04
C GLY A 245 10.57 -5.98 -1.09
N ALA A 246 11.71 -6.20 -1.75
CA ALA A 246 11.84 -7.22 -2.79
C ALA A 246 11.52 -8.62 -2.24
N GLY A 247 10.67 -9.38 -2.94
CA GLY A 247 10.23 -10.71 -2.52
C GLY A 247 9.37 -10.76 -1.24
N SER A 248 8.92 -9.61 -0.71
CA SER A 248 8.00 -9.60 0.44
C SER A 248 6.64 -10.18 0.06
N VAL A 249 5.98 -10.85 1.00
CA VAL A 249 4.67 -11.48 0.79
C VAL A 249 3.69 -11.02 1.86
N ALA A 250 2.59 -10.39 1.45
CA ALA A 250 1.47 -10.02 2.31
C ALA A 250 0.24 -10.89 1.96
N ALA A 251 0.06 -11.96 2.74
CA ALA A 251 -0.99 -12.97 2.52
C ALA A 251 -2.14 -12.90 3.54
N ALA A 252 -2.13 -11.91 4.45
CA ALA A 252 -3.18 -11.69 5.45
C ALA A 252 -3.82 -10.31 5.26
N PRO A 253 -5.16 -10.20 5.36
CA PRO A 253 -5.84 -8.93 5.13
C PRO A 253 -5.53 -7.92 6.24
N ASN A 254 -5.53 -6.62 5.91
CA ASN A 254 -5.24 -5.55 6.86
C ASN A 254 -3.85 -5.65 7.53
N THR A 255 -2.84 -6.10 6.80
CA THR A 255 -1.47 -6.25 7.32
C THR A 255 -0.42 -5.56 6.46
N VAL A 256 0.71 -5.20 7.07
CA VAL A 256 1.92 -4.78 6.37
C VAL A 256 2.98 -5.85 6.60
N SER A 257 3.42 -6.51 5.54
CA SER A 257 4.53 -7.47 5.54
C SER A 257 5.80 -6.81 5.02
N VAL A 258 6.88 -6.89 5.79
CA VAL A 258 8.21 -6.38 5.40
C VAL A 258 9.15 -7.49 4.93
N GLY A 259 8.64 -8.70 4.70
CA GLY A 259 9.43 -9.88 4.32
C GLY A 259 8.55 -11.07 3.93
N SER A 260 9.06 -12.27 4.14
CA SER A 260 8.29 -13.52 4.02
C SER A 260 8.72 -14.48 5.13
N ALA A 261 8.02 -15.61 5.28
CA ALA A 261 8.46 -16.66 6.20
C ALA A 261 9.90 -17.09 5.87
N GLY A 262 10.80 -17.05 6.87
CA GLY A 262 12.23 -17.35 6.73
C GLY A 262 13.07 -16.26 6.07
N ASN A 263 12.45 -15.16 5.62
CA ASN A 263 13.12 -14.00 5.04
C ASN A 263 12.62 -12.72 5.75
N GLU A 264 12.62 -12.74 7.07
CA GLU A 264 12.23 -11.60 7.89
C GLU A 264 13.22 -10.45 7.76
N ARG A 265 12.73 -9.21 7.89
CA ARG A 265 13.58 -8.01 7.93
C ARG A 265 13.47 -7.33 9.28
N ARG A 266 14.59 -6.78 9.76
CA ARG A 266 14.57 -5.87 10.91
C ARG A 266 14.00 -4.53 10.49
N ILE A 267 13.13 -3.97 11.33
CA ILE A 267 12.68 -2.58 11.23
C ILE A 267 13.54 -1.76 12.18
N THR A 268 14.31 -0.80 11.66
CA THR A 268 15.25 0.03 12.43
C THR A 268 14.81 1.48 12.44
N ASN A 269 15.36 2.28 13.37
CA ASN A 269 15.02 3.69 13.57
C ASN A 269 13.56 3.92 14.02
N VAL A 270 13.07 3.02 14.88
CA VAL A 270 11.73 3.11 15.48
C VAL A 270 11.82 3.89 16.79
N ALA A 271 11.23 5.08 16.84
CA ALA A 271 11.09 5.87 18.06
C ALA A 271 10.22 5.14 19.09
N ASN A 272 10.25 5.59 20.35
CA ASN A 272 9.40 5.01 21.39
C ASN A 272 7.92 5.18 21.02
N GLY A 273 7.15 4.11 21.09
CA GLY A 273 5.70 4.17 20.98
C GLY A 273 5.08 4.92 22.17
N VAL A 274 4.04 5.70 21.92
CA VAL A 274 3.33 6.51 22.92
C VAL A 274 1.91 5.98 23.11
N ASN A 275 1.20 5.68 22.03
CA ASN A 275 -0.14 5.13 22.06
C ASN A 275 -0.13 3.60 22.10
N ALA A 276 -1.27 3.01 22.47
CA ALA A 276 -1.43 1.55 22.54
C ALA A 276 -1.24 0.82 21.20
N THR A 277 -1.43 1.52 20.08
CA THR A 277 -1.29 0.98 18.72
C THR A 277 0.05 1.31 18.06
N ASP A 278 0.96 1.96 18.79
CA ASP A 278 2.31 2.24 18.28
C ASP A 278 3.20 1.01 18.43
N ALA A 279 4.18 0.86 17.53
CA ALA A 279 5.18 -0.18 17.67
C ALA A 279 6.06 0.07 18.91
N ALA A 280 6.19 -0.91 19.79
CA ALA A 280 7.17 -0.87 20.86
C ALA A 280 8.57 -1.18 20.29
N ASN A 281 9.55 -0.31 20.57
CA ASN A 281 10.93 -0.60 20.20
C ASN A 281 11.65 -1.45 21.25
N VAL A 282 12.85 -1.95 20.90
CA VAL A 282 13.64 -2.81 21.80
C VAL A 282 14.02 -2.11 23.10
N GLY A 283 14.22 -0.78 23.09
CA GLY A 283 14.54 0.00 24.28
C GLY A 283 13.40 0.01 25.32
N GLN A 284 12.15 0.13 24.87
CA GLN A 284 10.97 0.04 25.76
C GLN A 284 10.83 -1.37 26.37
N VAL A 285 11.05 -2.42 25.58
CA VAL A 285 11.01 -3.81 26.07
C VAL A 285 12.12 -4.06 27.10
N GLN A 286 13.34 -3.58 26.83
CA GLN A 286 14.46 -3.70 27.75
C GLN A 286 14.21 -2.94 29.07
N ALA A 287 13.58 -1.75 29.01
CA ALA A 287 13.21 -1.00 30.22
C ALA A 287 12.20 -1.78 31.10
N VAL A 288 11.21 -2.44 30.48
CA VAL A 288 10.28 -3.32 31.20
C VAL A 288 11.03 -4.51 31.82
N GLN A 289 11.93 -5.15 31.06
CA GLN A 289 12.73 -6.27 31.57
C GLN A 289 13.61 -5.87 32.77
N SER A 290 14.24 -4.69 32.72
CA SER A 290 15.01 -4.14 33.85
C SER A 290 14.11 -3.85 35.05
N GLY A 291 12.92 -3.28 34.84
CA GLY A 291 11.93 -3.04 35.90
C GLY A 291 11.49 -4.33 36.60
N LEU A 292 11.26 -5.41 35.84
CA LEU A 292 10.93 -6.73 36.38
C LEU A 292 12.09 -7.33 37.18
N GLY A 293 13.33 -7.18 36.71
CA GLY A 293 14.52 -7.60 37.47
C GLY A 293 14.66 -6.88 38.81
N ASN A 294 14.41 -5.57 38.84
CA ASN A 294 14.42 -4.77 40.06
C ASN A 294 13.31 -5.20 41.03
N LEU A 295 12.09 -5.46 40.52
CA LEU A 295 10.99 -5.98 41.32
C LEU A 295 11.35 -7.34 41.94
N ALA A 296 11.94 -8.25 41.17
CA ALA A 296 12.38 -9.55 41.68
C ALA A 296 13.36 -9.38 42.86
N ASN A 297 14.37 -8.53 42.71
CA ASN A 297 15.33 -8.24 43.78
C ASN A 297 14.64 -7.66 45.04
N TYR A 298 13.70 -6.72 44.86
CA TYR A 298 12.92 -6.17 45.97
C TYR A 298 12.11 -7.24 46.70
N THR A 299 11.44 -8.12 45.96
CA THR A 299 10.62 -9.19 46.54
C THR A 299 11.44 -10.22 47.30
N VAL A 300 12.64 -10.58 46.81
CA VAL A 300 13.55 -11.49 47.52
C VAL A 300 14.01 -10.88 48.83
N ALA A 301 14.45 -9.61 48.81
CA ALA A 301 14.87 -8.90 50.01
C ALA A 301 13.73 -8.76 51.03
N ALA A 302 12.52 -8.41 50.57
CA ALA A 302 11.34 -8.34 51.43
C ALA A 302 11.02 -9.70 52.08
N LEU A 303 11.12 -10.79 51.33
CA LEU A 303 10.89 -12.14 51.87
C LEU A 303 11.96 -12.56 52.87
N GLU A 304 13.23 -12.19 52.66
CA GLU A 304 14.31 -12.43 53.63
C GLU A 304 14.07 -11.68 54.93
N ASN A 305 13.63 -10.42 54.86
CA ASN A 305 13.26 -9.63 56.03
C ASN A 305 12.09 -10.27 56.78
N VAL A 306 11.01 -10.66 56.08
CA VAL A 306 9.86 -11.35 56.71
C VAL A 306 10.30 -12.68 57.34
N ARG A 307 11.17 -13.45 56.68
CA ARG A 307 11.71 -14.70 57.25
C ARG A 307 12.55 -14.44 58.50
N ALA A 308 13.33 -13.36 58.53
CA ALA A 308 14.12 -12.97 59.69
C ALA A 308 13.21 -12.54 60.86
N GLU A 309 12.19 -11.72 60.58
CA GLU A 309 11.21 -11.29 61.57
C GLU A 309 10.43 -12.47 62.15
N VAL A 310 9.91 -13.38 61.31
CA VAL A 310 9.22 -14.60 61.76
C VAL A 310 10.13 -15.46 62.65
N ARG A 311 11.43 -15.56 62.34
CA ARG A 311 12.39 -16.25 63.21
C ARG A 311 12.58 -15.52 64.53
N ALA A 312 12.70 -14.19 64.52
CA ALA A 312 12.83 -13.38 65.72
C ALA A 312 11.61 -13.54 66.63
N THR A 313 10.39 -13.37 66.10
CA THR A 313 9.15 -13.58 66.85
C THR A 313 9.04 -15.01 67.39
N ARG A 314 9.45 -16.02 66.60
CA ARG A 314 9.45 -17.40 67.07
C ARG A 314 10.42 -17.62 68.22
N ASN A 315 11.60 -17.01 68.17
CA ASN A 315 12.60 -17.10 69.24
C ASN A 315 12.13 -16.34 70.48
N GLU A 316 11.63 -15.11 70.33
CA GLU A 316 11.04 -14.32 71.42
C GLU A 316 9.88 -15.07 72.09
N ALA A 317 8.98 -15.70 71.32
CA ALA A 317 7.91 -16.51 71.87
C ALA A 317 8.43 -17.74 72.63
N ARG A 318 9.47 -18.43 72.12
CA ARG A 318 10.12 -19.56 72.82
C ARG A 318 10.80 -19.11 74.11
N GLN A 319 11.49 -17.98 74.09
CA GLN A 319 12.14 -17.37 75.25
C GLN A 319 11.11 -16.94 76.29
N GLY A 320 9.96 -16.38 75.86
CA GLY A 320 8.84 -16.05 76.74
C GLY A 320 8.24 -17.28 77.43
N VAL A 321 8.07 -18.39 76.70
CA VAL A 321 7.63 -19.67 77.30
C VAL A 321 8.66 -20.22 78.28
N ALA A 322 9.96 -20.18 77.95
CA ALA A 322 11.02 -20.59 78.86
C ALA A 322 11.03 -19.73 80.14
N ALA A 323 10.89 -18.40 80.01
CA ALA A 323 10.78 -17.49 81.14
C ALA A 323 9.57 -17.82 82.02
N ALA A 324 8.40 -18.07 81.44
CA ALA A 324 7.22 -18.49 82.18
C ALA A 324 7.45 -19.81 82.96
N MET A 325 8.14 -20.79 82.37
CA MET A 325 8.49 -22.05 83.05
C MET A 325 9.52 -21.85 84.18
N ALA A 326 10.41 -20.86 84.08
CA ALA A 326 11.35 -20.51 85.14
C ALA A 326 10.70 -19.76 86.32
N MET A 327 9.45 -19.32 86.22
CA MET A 327 8.71 -18.69 87.32
C MET A 327 8.04 -19.71 88.24
N VAL A 328 8.85 -20.56 88.88
CA VAL A 328 8.38 -21.49 89.92
C VAL A 328 8.29 -20.75 91.25
N GLN A 329 7.15 -20.85 91.92
CA GLN A 329 6.88 -20.19 93.20
C GLN A 329 7.87 -20.64 94.29
N ALA A 330 8.43 -19.70 95.06
CA ALA A 330 9.29 -20.04 96.19
C ALA A 330 8.48 -20.74 97.30
N PRO A 331 9.04 -21.76 97.97
CA PRO A 331 8.32 -22.48 99.03
C PRO A 331 7.93 -21.58 100.20
N MET A 332 6.87 -21.89 100.93
CA MET A 332 6.44 -21.07 102.06
C MET A 332 7.53 -20.99 103.15
N PRO A 333 7.87 -19.78 103.65
CA PRO A 333 8.79 -19.62 104.77
C PRO A 333 8.28 -20.34 106.03
N SER A 334 9.19 -21.03 106.74
CA SER A 334 8.86 -21.86 107.90
C SER A 334 8.29 -21.10 109.10
N LYS A 335 8.46 -19.77 109.17
CA LYS A 335 7.92 -18.91 110.25
C LYS A 335 7.27 -17.63 109.68
N PRO A 336 6.21 -17.09 110.33
CA PRO A 336 5.64 -15.79 109.97
C PRO A 336 6.69 -14.67 109.99
N GLY A 337 6.59 -13.73 109.05
CA GLY A 337 7.52 -12.61 108.91
C GLY A 337 8.87 -12.93 108.26
N LYS A 338 9.09 -14.16 107.77
CA LYS A 338 10.31 -14.55 107.03
C LYS A 338 10.09 -14.52 105.51
N VAL A 339 11.20 -14.42 104.78
CA VAL A 339 11.26 -14.48 103.31
C VAL A 339 11.98 -15.76 102.89
N SER A 340 11.44 -16.47 101.91
CA SER A 340 12.10 -17.55 101.18
C SER A 340 12.42 -17.09 99.77
N TRP A 341 13.46 -17.68 99.18
CA TRP A 341 13.89 -17.38 97.83
C TRP A 341 14.11 -18.70 97.07
N ALA A 342 13.85 -18.67 95.76
CA ALA A 342 14.14 -19.77 94.85
C ALA A 342 14.79 -19.22 93.57
N LEU A 343 15.81 -19.93 93.10
CA LEU A 343 16.45 -19.70 91.81
C LEU A 343 16.09 -20.86 90.90
N ASN A 344 15.54 -20.54 89.74
CA ASN A 344 15.00 -21.52 88.80
C ASN A 344 15.67 -21.36 87.45
N GLY A 345 15.97 -22.48 86.80
CA GLY A 345 16.37 -22.53 85.40
C GLY A 345 15.33 -23.30 84.59
N ALA A 346 15.03 -22.85 83.38
CA ALA A 346 14.15 -23.57 82.47
C ALA A 346 14.77 -23.61 81.06
N SER A 347 14.42 -24.63 80.29
CA SER A 347 14.78 -24.72 78.88
C SER A 347 13.57 -25.12 78.05
N PHE A 348 13.34 -24.45 76.92
CA PHE A 348 12.28 -24.77 75.98
C PHE A 348 12.77 -24.73 74.54
N LYS A 349 12.75 -25.89 73.87
CA LYS A 349 13.11 -26.02 72.44
C LYS A 349 14.42 -25.30 72.05
N GLY A 350 15.43 -25.35 72.92
CA GLY A 350 16.75 -24.76 72.71
C GLY A 350 16.96 -23.37 73.32
N GLU A 351 15.92 -22.67 73.78
CA GLU A 351 16.05 -21.41 74.52
C GLU A 351 16.12 -21.67 76.03
N GLY A 352 16.93 -20.92 76.75
CA GLY A 352 17.11 -21.03 78.21
C GLY A 352 16.58 -19.80 78.95
N ALA A 353 16.08 -19.99 80.15
CA ALA A 353 15.61 -18.90 81.01
C ALA A 353 16.03 -19.08 82.46
N ALA A 354 16.20 -17.95 83.16
CA ALA A 354 16.47 -17.92 84.59
C ALA A 354 15.38 -17.10 85.30
N GLY A 355 14.94 -17.59 86.45
CA GLY A 355 13.91 -16.96 87.26
C GLY A 355 14.30 -16.88 88.72
N VAL A 356 13.87 -15.81 89.37
CA VAL A 356 13.98 -15.62 90.81
C VAL A 356 12.59 -15.45 91.38
N SER A 357 12.30 -16.19 92.45
CA SER A 357 11.04 -16.09 93.15
C SER A 357 11.29 -15.80 94.62
N LEU A 358 10.51 -14.89 95.18
CA LEU A 358 10.49 -14.55 96.59
C LEU A 358 9.11 -14.86 97.13
N ALA A 359 9.03 -15.43 98.33
CA ALA A 359 7.77 -15.56 99.06
C ALA A 359 7.94 -15.04 100.48
N TYR A 360 6.99 -14.23 100.94
CA TYR A 360 6.93 -13.69 102.27
C TYR A 360 5.69 -14.22 102.99
N ARG A 361 5.89 -14.86 104.14
CA ARG A 361 4.78 -15.36 104.95
C ARG A 361 4.21 -14.21 105.78
N LEU A 362 2.92 -13.95 105.58
CA LEU A 362 2.19 -12.90 106.28
C LEU A 362 2.16 -13.19 107.79
N ASN A 363 2.20 -12.14 108.61
CA ASN A 363 2.19 -12.26 110.06
C ASN A 363 0.74 -12.35 110.58
N VAL A 364 0.05 -13.42 110.19
CA VAL A 364 -1.36 -13.73 110.54
C VAL A 364 -1.44 -15.19 110.98
N ASP A 365 -2.47 -15.55 111.76
CA ASP A 365 -2.63 -16.91 112.30
C ASP A 365 -2.88 -17.97 111.21
N ALA A 366 -3.39 -17.55 110.04
CA ALA A 366 -3.54 -18.39 108.86
C ALA A 366 -2.21 -18.61 108.10
N LEU A 367 -2.01 -19.80 107.53
CA LEU A 367 -0.86 -20.11 106.67
C LEU A 367 -1.01 -19.41 105.32
N MET A 368 -0.65 -18.13 105.25
CA MET A 368 -0.73 -17.32 104.03
C MET A 368 0.64 -16.71 103.67
N MET A 369 0.96 -16.73 102.37
CA MET A 369 2.12 -16.07 101.82
C MET A 369 1.78 -15.25 100.57
N VAL A 370 2.45 -14.12 100.42
CA VAL A 370 2.54 -13.40 99.15
C VAL A 370 3.82 -13.83 98.45
N HIS A 371 3.75 -14.02 97.14
CA HIS A 371 4.92 -14.35 96.34
C HIS A 371 5.02 -13.46 95.12
N ALA A 372 6.25 -13.18 94.72
CA ALA A 372 6.60 -12.47 93.50
C ALA A 372 7.73 -13.22 92.81
N SER A 373 7.60 -13.44 91.52
CA SER A 373 8.59 -14.10 90.68
C SER A 373 8.86 -13.26 89.44
N TYR A 374 10.13 -13.14 89.10
CA TYR A 374 10.63 -12.51 87.89
C TYR A 374 11.39 -13.57 87.10
N ALA A 375 11.21 -13.62 85.78
CA ALA A 375 12.06 -14.44 84.93
C ALA A 375 12.46 -13.71 83.66
N TYR A 376 13.64 -14.07 83.19
CA TYR A 376 14.27 -13.56 81.99
C TYR A 376 14.64 -14.74 81.10
N GLY A 377 14.09 -14.75 79.88
CA GLY A 377 14.29 -15.79 78.87
C GLY A 377 15.30 -15.44 77.79
N GLY A 378 15.90 -14.24 77.84
CA GLY A 378 16.78 -13.72 76.79
C GLY A 378 16.12 -12.62 75.95
N GLY A 379 16.93 -11.71 75.41
CA GLY A 379 16.47 -10.60 74.56
C GLY A 379 15.44 -9.70 75.25
N SER A 380 14.31 -9.47 74.59
CA SER A 380 13.15 -8.72 75.13
C SER A 380 12.23 -9.58 76.01
N ALA A 381 12.39 -10.90 76.06
CA ALA A 381 11.48 -11.79 76.76
C ALA A 381 11.75 -11.83 78.27
N HIS A 382 10.94 -11.10 79.03
CA HIS A 382 10.90 -11.13 80.48
C HIS A 382 9.45 -11.18 80.96
N GLY A 383 9.25 -11.61 82.19
CA GLY A 383 7.92 -11.56 82.79
C GLY A 383 7.96 -11.49 84.29
N VAL A 384 6.85 -11.01 84.84
CA VAL A 384 6.63 -10.86 86.27
C VAL A 384 5.33 -11.57 86.61
N ARG A 385 5.34 -12.28 87.73
CA ARG A 385 4.15 -12.90 88.31
C ARG A 385 4.13 -12.60 89.80
N ALA A 386 3.01 -12.11 90.30
CA ALA A 386 2.76 -11.97 91.73
C ALA A 386 1.46 -12.70 92.08
N GLY A 387 1.37 -13.20 93.30
CA GLY A 387 0.19 -13.93 93.76
C GLY A 387 0.17 -14.14 95.26
N LEU A 388 -0.95 -14.67 95.74
CA LEU A 388 -1.16 -15.03 97.13
C LEU A 388 -1.49 -16.52 97.18
N ALA A 389 -0.88 -17.24 98.11
CA ALA A 389 -1.09 -18.66 98.32
C ALA A 389 -1.23 -18.95 99.81
N GLY A 390 -2.07 -19.91 100.15
CA GLY A 390 -2.27 -20.32 101.53
C GLY A 390 -3.07 -21.61 101.65
N GLU A 391 -3.16 -22.10 102.88
CA GLU A 391 -3.90 -23.29 103.28
C GLU A 391 -4.76 -22.94 104.50
N PHE A 392 -5.89 -23.62 104.66
CA PHE A 392 -6.87 -23.39 105.75
C PHE A 392 -6.91 -24.58 106.70
#